data_AF-A0A1V4U2U0-F1
#
_entry.id   AF-A0A1V4U2U0-F1
#
_cell.length_a   1.000
_cell.length_b   1.000
_cell.length_c   1.000
_cell.angle_alpha   90.00
_cell.angle_beta   90.00
_cell.angle_gamma   90.00
#
_symmetry.space_group_name_H-M   'P 1'
#
loop_
_entity.id
_entity.type
_entity.pdbx_description
1 polymer ?
#
loop_
_entity_poly.entity_id
_entity_poly.type
_entity_poly.pdbx_seq_one_letter_code
_entity_poly.pdbx_strand_id
1 'polypeptide(L)' 'MPEEQLITIKKILEGSSFQDSIEIGTPGKGGAIKIYGDFADSTGFEARIREAIRLRMMAGELLEGTS' A
#
# COMPACT_ATOMS: atom_id res chain seq x y z
N MET A 1 4.17 35.45 35.13
CA MET A 1 4.99 34.63 34.20
C MET A 1 4.01 33.75 33.45
N PRO A 2 3.74 33.97 32.15
CA PRO A 2 2.87 33.07 31.41
C PRO A 2 3.65 31.78 31.13
N GLU A 3 3.03 30.65 31.45
CA GLU A 3 3.59 29.31 31.19
C GLU A 3 3.76 29.12 29.68
N GLU A 4 4.96 28.70 29.26
CA GLU A 4 5.24 28.34 27.88
C GLU A 4 4.47 27.07 27.51
N GLN A 5 3.40 27.23 26.75
CA GLN A 5 2.63 26.11 26.22
C GLN A 5 3.36 25.51 25.01
N LEU A 6 4.01 24.37 25.21
CA LEU A 6 4.65 23.58 24.15
C LEU A 6 3.58 22.97 23.23
N ILE A 7 3.39 23.54 22.03
CA ILE A 7 2.51 23.00 20.99
C ILE A 7 3.30 21.97 20.18
N THR A 8 2.97 20.68 20.32
CA THR A 8 3.57 19.61 19.50
C THR A 8 2.77 19.43 18.21
N ILE A 9 3.29 19.90 17.08
CA ILE A 9 2.72 19.65 15.75
C ILE A 9 3.18 18.27 15.27
N LYS A 10 2.33 17.24 15.37
CA LYS A 10 2.57 15.97 14.67
C LYS A 10 2.14 16.11 13.21
N LYS A 11 3.11 16.20 12.29
CA LYS A 11 2.84 16.13 10.86
C LYS A 11 2.27 14.75 10.55
N ILE A 12 0.98 14.68 10.24
CA ILE A 12 0.37 13.48 9.66
C ILE A 12 0.93 13.40 8.24
N LEU A 13 1.86 12.48 8.01
CA LEU A 13 2.31 12.16 6.66
C LEU A 13 1.18 11.36 6.01
N GLU A 14 0.35 12.02 5.21
CA GLU A 14 -0.62 11.34 4.36
C GLU A 14 0.14 10.59 3.26
N GLY A 15 0.38 9.29 3.49
CA GLY A 15 1.12 8.44 2.57
C GLY A 15 1.50 7.12 3.22
N SER A 16 1.88 6.16 2.39
CA SER A 16 2.51 4.93 2.86
C SER A 16 3.74 5.28 3.69
N SER A 17 3.96 4.59 4.81
CA SER A 17 5.22 4.67 5.56
C SER A 17 6.43 4.19 4.74
N PHE A 18 6.15 3.52 3.62
CA PHE A 18 7.12 3.01 2.67
C PHE A 18 7.28 3.94 1.47
N GLN A 19 8.53 4.22 1.12
CA GLN A 19 8.87 5.08 -0.03
C GLN A 19 8.98 4.29 -1.35
N ASP A 20 9.34 3.00 -1.27
CA ASP A 20 9.48 2.17 -2.46
C ASP A 20 8.14 1.57 -2.88
N SER A 21 8.00 1.31 -4.18
CA SER A 21 6.82 0.65 -4.73
C SER A 21 7.11 -0.16 -5.99
N ILE A 22 6.29 -1.18 -6.21
CA ILE A 22 6.24 -1.97 -7.44
C ILE A 22 4.82 -1.90 -7.98
N GLU A 23 4.69 -1.66 -9.29
CA GLU A 23 3.42 -1.71 -9.99
C GLU A 23 3.36 -2.96 -10.88
N ILE A 24 2.28 -3.73 -10.77
CA ILE A 24 2.11 -5.01 -11.47
C ILE A 24 0.80 -5.01 -12.26
N GLY A 25 0.91 -5.30 -13.57
CA GLY A 25 -0.21 -5.40 -14.49
C GLY A 25 -0.15 -4.34 -15.58
N THR A 26 -1.24 -4.19 -16.32
CA THR A 26 -1.39 -3.15 -17.35
C THR A 26 -2.72 -2.46 -17.11
N PRO A 27 -2.74 -1.14 -16.84
CA PRO A 27 -3.97 -0.43 -16.52
C PRO A 27 -5.12 -0.69 -17.51
N GLY A 28 -4.82 -0.78 -18.81
CA GLY A 28 -5.81 -1.04 -19.87
C GLY A 28 -6.21 -2.50 -20.12
N LYS A 29 -5.68 -3.49 -19.37
CA LYS A 29 -5.95 -4.93 -19.58
C LYS A 29 -6.31 -5.63 -18.27
N GLY A 30 -7.34 -5.14 -17.58
CA GLY A 30 -7.78 -5.69 -16.28
C GLY A 30 -7.10 -5.07 -15.06
N GLY A 31 -6.55 -3.85 -15.22
CA GLY A 31 -6.02 -3.03 -14.14
C GLY A 31 -4.56 -3.33 -13.75
N ALA A 32 -3.99 -2.42 -12.97
CA ALA A 32 -2.70 -2.56 -12.33
C ALA A 32 -2.84 -2.39 -10.82
N ILE A 33 -2.03 -3.12 -10.05
CA ILE A 33 -1.92 -2.96 -8.60
C ILE A 33 -0.58 -2.32 -8.27
N LYS A 34 -0.59 -1.31 -7.39
CA LYS A 34 0.61 -0.67 -6.88
C LYS A 34 0.82 -1.08 -5.43
N ILE A 35 1.99 -1.61 -5.13
CA ILE A 35 2.33 -2.22 -3.85
C ILE A 35 3.49 -1.45 -3.27
N TYR A 36 3.32 -0.90 -2.08
CA TYR A 36 4.35 -0.15 -1.37
C TYR A 36 5.08 -1.04 -0.35
N GLY A 37 6.39 -0.87 -0.21
CA GLY A 37 7.24 -1.66 0.67
C GLY A 37 8.64 -1.07 0.81
N ASP A 38 9.54 -1.78 1.49
CA ASP A 38 10.93 -1.35 1.71
C ASP A 38 11.87 -2.27 0.92
N PHE A 39 12.65 -1.74 -0.01
CA PHE A 39 13.63 -2.55 -0.74
C PHE A 39 14.78 -3.05 0.13
N ALA A 40 15.03 -2.44 1.29
CA ALA A 40 16.02 -2.93 2.25
C ALA A 40 15.53 -4.17 3.01
N ASP A 41 14.21 -4.39 3.10
CA ASP A 41 13.60 -5.61 3.65
C ASP A 41 12.88 -6.40 2.54
N SER A 42 13.67 -7.09 1.73
CA SER A 42 13.17 -7.89 0.61
C SER A 42 12.18 -8.98 1.05
N THR A 43 12.35 -9.54 2.24
CA THR A 43 11.47 -10.61 2.76
C THR A 43 10.11 -10.04 3.15
N GLY A 44 10.08 -8.92 3.87
CA GLY A 44 8.84 -8.22 4.21
C GLY A 44 8.11 -7.69 2.98
N PHE A 45 8.85 -7.17 1.99
CA PHE A 45 8.24 -6.72 0.73
C PHE A 45 7.69 -7.90 -0.08
N GLU A 46 8.40 -9.03 -0.17
CA GLU A 46 7.89 -10.23 -0.85
C GLU A 46 6.56 -10.70 -0.26
N ALA A 47 6.44 -10.75 1.08
CA ALA A 47 5.20 -11.15 1.75
C ALA A 47 4.03 -10.21 1.38
N ARG A 48 4.27 -8.89 1.30
CA ARG A 48 3.27 -7.91 0.86
C ARG A 48 2.85 -8.14 -0.59
N ILE A 49 3.80 -8.44 -1.47
CA ILE A 49 3.52 -8.70 -2.89
C ILE A 49 2.62 -9.93 -3.03
N ARG A 50 2.95 -11.03 -2.33
CA ARG A 50 2.15 -12.26 -2.36
C ARG A 50 0.71 -12.02 -1.89
N GLU A 51 0.53 -11.28 -0.80
CA GLU A 51 -0.80 -10.97 -0.28
C GLU A 51 -1.59 -10.05 -1.22
N ALA A 52 -0.96 -9.04 -1.80
CA ALA A 52 -1.61 -8.15 -2.77
C ALA A 52 -2.12 -8.92 -4.00
N ILE A 53 -1.35 -9.89 -4.50
CA ILE A 53 -1.78 -10.76 -5.61
C ILE A 53 -2.96 -11.64 -5.19
N ARG A 54 -2.89 -12.27 -4.00
CA ARG A 54 -3.97 -13.10 -3.47
C ARG A 54 -5.28 -12.32 -3.35
N LEU A 55 -5.22 -11.11 -2.80
CA LEU A 55 -6.38 -10.21 -2.67
C LEU A 55 -6.93 -9.79 -4.03
N ARG A 56 -6.05 -9.51 -5.01
CA ARG A 56 -6.49 -9.20 -6.39
C ARG A 56 -7.25 -10.36 -7.02
N MET A 57 -6.76 -11.58 -6.88
CA MET A 57 -7.44 -12.76 -7.42
C MET A 57 -8.81 -12.95 -6.77
N MET A 58 -8.88 -12.91 -5.44
CA MET A 58 -10.14 -13.00 -4.70
C MET A 58 -11.13 -11.91 -5.11
N ALA A 59 -10.68 -10.66 -5.28
CA ALA A 59 -11.54 -9.57 -5.75
C ALA A 59 -12.05 -9.81 -7.18
N GLY A 60 -11.21 -10.37 -8.06
CA GLY A 60 -11.61 -10.78 -9.41
C GLY A 60 -12.69 -11.86 -9.38
N GLU A 61 -12.50 -12.91 -8.59
CA GLU A 61 -13.47 -14.00 -8.41
C GLU A 61 -14.83 -13.48 -7.90
N LEU A 62 -14.84 -12.54 -6.96
CA LEU A 62 -16.08 -11.92 -6.46
C LEU A 62 -16.83 -11.13 -7.54
N LEU A 63 -16.09 -10.41 -8.40
CA LEU A 63 -16.68 -9.63 -9.48
C LEU A 63 -17.24 -10.52 -10.59
N GLU A 64 -16.55 -11.62 -10.92
CA GLU A 64 -16.99 -12.59 -11.93
C GLU A 64 -18.16 -13.46 -11.43
N GLY A 65 -18.19 -13.78 -10.14
CA GLY A 65 -19.21 -14.61 -9.48
C GLY A 65 -20.55 -13.94 -9.15
N THR A 66 -20.74 -12.66 -9.53
CA THR A 66 -22.03 -11.94 -9.37
C THR A 66 -22.90 -12.03 -10.65
N SER A 67 -22.83 -13.16 -11.35
CA SER A 67 -23.63 -13.42 -12.57
C SER A 67 -24.87 -14.26 -12.27
#